data_AF-A0AAV8GP37-F1
#
_entry.id   AF-A0AAV8GP37-F1
#
_cell.length_a   1.000
_cell.length_b   1.000
_cell.length_c   1.000
_cell.angle_alpha   90.00
_cell.angle_beta   90.00
_cell.angle_gamma   90.00
#
_symmetry.space_group_name_H-M   'P 1'
#
loop_
_entity.id
_entity.type
_entity.pdbx_description
1 polymer ?
#
loop_
_entity_poly.entity_id
_entity_poly.type
_entity_poly.pdbx_seq_one_letter_code
_entity_poly.pdbx_strand_id
1 'polypeptide(L)'
;MAEAPRPPLQISQPPTTAISDLERTVMATVTLSETRGDPPWLCAAKVAQCCGSGTSEPGFPNADLASILVSNLCFSHNTPSLWKLLEQAMATQLVYPLHVLALLTLRVIPNRKEQPKAYRLYLELMRRYAVSFSLLKAASLKKKVTTSIDVALQLSDTYGVEKMNFGMAVVLFLVNALTDLLDCILDDWGLLVASEAQFVKEGSQSMHVDMKGGLNNNRSKYHQQLRQPNVFTALEVMEKLCSSKFVQVSLRLVYKNLCVYLQDY
;
A
#
# COMPACT_ATOMS: atom_id res chain seq x y z
N MET A 1 -10.43 38.31 -49.99
CA MET A 1 -9.15 37.76 -49.51
C MET A 1 -9.45 36.38 -48.95
N ALA A 2 -8.87 35.33 -49.54
CA ALA A 2 -9.11 33.95 -49.16
C ALA A 2 -8.31 33.61 -47.90
N GLU A 3 -8.98 33.08 -46.88
CA GLU A 3 -8.37 32.64 -45.63
C GLU A 3 -7.78 31.23 -45.82
N ALA A 4 -6.48 31.10 -45.56
CA ALA A 4 -5.72 29.87 -45.76
C ALA A 4 -6.12 28.78 -44.75
N PRO A 5 -6.01 27.48 -45.10
CA PRO A 5 -6.41 26.39 -44.22
C PRO A 5 -5.41 26.22 -43.06
N ARG A 6 -5.95 26.16 -41.85
CA ARG A 6 -5.21 25.91 -40.60
C ARG A 6 -4.60 24.49 -40.62
N PRO A 7 -3.32 24.30 -40.25
CA PRO A 7 -2.71 22.97 -40.23
C PRO A 7 -3.30 22.09 -39.11
N PRO A 8 -3.33 20.76 -39.29
CA PRO A 8 -3.92 19.84 -38.32
C PRO A 8 -3.11 19.80 -37.03
N LEU A 9 -3.82 19.83 -35.90
CA LEU A 9 -3.31 19.66 -34.55
C LEU A 9 -2.51 18.35 -34.46
N GLN A 10 -1.22 18.45 -34.13
CA GLN A 10 -0.42 17.31 -33.72
C GLN A 10 -1.01 16.74 -32.44
N ILE A 11 -1.51 15.50 -32.54
CA ILE A 11 -1.97 14.72 -31.40
C ILE A 11 -0.73 14.33 -30.59
N SER A 12 -0.50 15.01 -29.46
CA SER A 12 0.50 14.61 -28.48
C SER A 12 0.28 13.16 -28.05
N GLN A 13 1.31 12.34 -28.17
CA GLN A 13 1.34 10.97 -27.65
C GLN A 13 1.16 10.96 -26.10
N PRO A 14 0.60 9.88 -25.52
CA PRO A 14 0.12 9.83 -24.14
C PRO A 14 1.26 9.80 -23.10
N PRO A 15 0.97 10.11 -21.80
CA PRO A 15 1.94 10.18 -20.71
C PRO A 15 2.60 8.84 -20.29
N THR A 16 2.25 7.72 -20.92
CA THR A 16 2.66 6.37 -20.51
C THR A 16 4.15 6.07 -20.75
N THR A 17 4.75 6.66 -21.79
CA THR A 17 6.18 6.47 -22.12
C THR A 17 7.10 7.04 -21.05
N ALA A 18 6.78 8.24 -20.55
CA ALA A 18 7.57 8.92 -19.53
C ALA A 18 7.63 8.17 -18.19
N ILE A 19 6.53 7.53 -17.77
CA ILE A 19 6.50 6.72 -16.54
C ILE A 19 7.35 5.46 -16.71
N SER A 20 7.28 4.81 -17.88
CA SER A 20 8.08 3.61 -18.15
C SER A 20 9.58 3.92 -18.22
N ASP A 21 9.95 5.09 -18.73
CA ASP A 21 11.35 5.56 -18.76
C ASP A 21 11.85 5.91 -17.36
N LEU A 22 10.99 6.52 -16.54
CA LEU A 22 11.28 6.79 -15.14
C LEU A 22 11.46 5.48 -14.35
N GLU A 23 10.57 4.51 -14.52
CA GLU A 23 10.67 3.20 -13.87
C GLU A 23 12.00 2.51 -14.23
N ARG A 24 12.35 2.47 -15.51
CA ARG A 24 13.63 1.90 -15.96
C ARG A 24 14.82 2.58 -15.31
N THR A 25 14.81 3.91 -15.24
CA THR A 25 15.90 4.71 -14.66
C THR A 25 16.02 4.50 -13.14
N VAL A 26 14.88 4.50 -12.43
CA VAL A 26 14.84 4.26 -10.98
C VAL A 26 15.36 2.85 -10.68
N MET A 27 14.86 1.83 -11.36
CA MET A 27 15.28 0.44 -11.10
C MET A 27 16.73 0.17 -11.48
N ALA A 28 17.25 0.78 -12.56
CA ALA A 28 18.67 0.73 -12.88
C ALA A 28 19.54 1.38 -11.79
N THR A 29 19.06 2.47 -11.20
CA THR A 29 19.75 3.14 -10.09
C THR A 29 19.76 2.29 -8.83
N VAL A 30 18.62 1.66 -8.49
CA VAL A 30 18.52 0.76 -7.33
C VAL A 30 19.47 -0.43 -7.47
N THR A 31 19.44 -1.10 -8.61
CA THR A 31 20.33 -2.25 -8.87
C THR A 31 21.81 -1.86 -8.86
N LEU A 32 22.16 -0.69 -9.40
CA LEU A 32 23.52 -0.17 -9.31
C LEU A 32 23.94 0.13 -7.87
N SER A 33 23.05 0.70 -7.06
CA SER A 33 23.33 0.95 -5.64
C SER A 33 23.44 -0.35 -4.83
N GLU A 34 22.63 -1.36 -5.15
CA GLU A 34 22.74 -2.70 -4.54
C GLU A 34 24.10 -3.35 -4.85
N THR A 35 24.56 -3.32 -6.11
CA THR A 35 25.87 -3.89 -6.49
C THR A 35 27.05 -3.19 -5.83
N ARG A 36 26.93 -1.88 -5.55
CA ARG A 36 27.96 -1.09 -4.87
C ARG A 36 27.90 -1.18 -3.35
N GLY A 37 26.83 -1.75 -2.78
CA GLY A 37 26.61 -1.76 -1.34
C GLY A 37 26.34 -0.37 -0.75
N ASP A 38 25.75 0.53 -1.54
CA ASP A 38 25.45 1.89 -1.10
C ASP A 38 24.46 1.88 0.09
N PRO A 39 24.61 2.80 1.06
CA PRO A 39 23.64 2.92 2.14
C PRO A 39 22.27 3.42 1.61
N PRO A 40 21.15 3.06 2.27
CA PRO A 40 19.80 3.39 1.79
C PRO A 40 19.55 4.88 1.53
N TRP A 41 20.12 5.77 2.34
CA TRP A 41 20.01 7.22 2.16
C TRP A 41 20.69 7.71 0.88
N LEU A 42 21.82 7.11 0.48
CA LEU A 42 22.52 7.47 -0.74
C LEU A 42 21.75 6.98 -1.96
N CYS A 43 21.20 5.77 -1.90
CA CYS A 43 20.29 5.25 -2.92
C CYS A 43 19.07 6.17 -3.09
N ALA A 44 18.45 6.60 -1.98
CA ALA A 44 17.32 7.53 -2.00
C ALA A 44 17.68 8.88 -2.64
N ALA A 45 18.86 9.43 -2.33
CA ALA A 45 19.34 10.67 -2.93
C ALA A 45 19.55 10.54 -4.44
N LYS A 46 20.11 9.42 -4.92
CA LYS A 46 20.30 9.15 -6.36
C LYS A 46 18.96 9.00 -7.07
N VAL A 47 18.02 8.25 -6.49
CA VAL A 47 16.65 8.10 -7.03
C VAL A 47 15.94 9.46 -7.09
N ALA A 48 16.11 10.31 -6.07
CA ALA A 48 15.56 11.65 -6.08
C ALA A 48 16.11 12.52 -7.23
N GLN A 49 17.40 12.40 -7.54
CA GLN A 49 18.00 13.10 -8.68
C GLN A 49 17.39 12.64 -10.02
N CYS A 50 17.11 11.34 -10.19
CA CYS A 50 16.43 10.81 -11.37
C CYS A 50 15.02 11.40 -11.56
N CYS A 51 14.34 11.73 -10.45
CA CYS A 51 13.01 12.34 -10.49
C CYS A 51 13.01 13.87 -10.64
N GLY A 52 14.13 14.54 -10.35
CA GLY A 52 14.23 16.01 -10.26
C GLY A 52 14.65 16.72 -11.54
N SER A 53 15.01 16.00 -12.60
CA SER A 53 15.69 16.56 -13.78
C SER A 53 14.79 17.27 -14.81
N GLY A 54 13.58 17.74 -14.46
CA GLY A 54 12.65 18.24 -15.49
C GLY A 54 11.51 19.19 -15.09
N THR A 55 11.36 19.62 -13.82
CA THR A 55 10.22 20.45 -13.42
C THR A 55 10.59 21.59 -12.47
N SER A 56 9.95 22.75 -12.65
CA SER A 56 10.17 24.01 -11.91
C SER A 56 9.54 24.07 -10.51
N GLU A 57 8.74 23.08 -10.12
CA GLU A 57 8.20 22.96 -8.75
C GLU A 57 9.05 21.98 -7.91
N PRO A 58 9.12 22.16 -6.56
CA PRO A 58 9.78 21.21 -5.67
C PRO A 58 9.13 19.82 -5.84
N GLY A 59 9.85 18.92 -6.50
CA GLY A 59 9.31 17.67 -7.08
C GLY A 59 8.92 16.57 -6.10
N PHE A 60 8.79 16.86 -4.81
CA PHE A 60 8.50 15.87 -3.77
C PHE A 60 7.41 16.36 -2.78
N PRO A 61 6.55 15.45 -2.28
CA PRO A 61 6.54 14.01 -2.54
C PRO A 61 6.03 13.64 -3.94
N ASN A 62 6.60 12.58 -4.53
CA ASN A 62 6.29 12.13 -5.89
C ASN A 62 5.40 10.88 -5.88
N ALA A 63 4.18 11.00 -6.40
CA ALA A 63 3.20 9.92 -6.45
C ALA A 63 3.55 8.82 -7.47
N ASP A 64 4.24 9.16 -8.57
CA ASP A 64 4.67 8.17 -9.58
C ASP A 64 5.80 7.32 -9.03
N LEU A 65 6.75 7.93 -8.32
CA LEU A 65 7.82 7.22 -7.62
C LEU A 65 7.26 6.22 -6.60
N ALA A 66 6.25 6.62 -5.81
CA ALA A 66 5.59 5.72 -4.88
C ALA A 66 5.00 4.49 -5.59
N SER A 67 4.33 4.73 -6.72
CA SER A 67 3.71 3.67 -7.54
C SER A 67 4.76 2.72 -8.12
N ILE A 68 5.87 3.26 -8.65
CA ILE A 68 7.00 2.48 -9.20
C ILE A 68 7.68 1.63 -8.12
N LEU A 69 7.97 2.21 -6.95
CA LEU A 69 8.61 1.46 -5.87
C LEU A 69 7.69 0.34 -5.37
N VAL A 70 6.40 0.62 -5.17
CA VAL A 70 5.44 -0.39 -4.70
C VAL A 70 5.11 -1.42 -5.78
N SER A 71 5.09 -1.07 -7.07
CA SER A 71 4.86 -2.01 -8.18
C SER A 71 6.00 -3.03 -8.32
N ASN A 72 7.22 -2.61 -7.98
CA ASN A 72 8.39 -3.48 -7.99
C ASN A 72 8.60 -4.22 -6.65
N LEU A 73 7.96 -3.78 -5.56
CA LEU A 73 7.98 -4.47 -4.28
C LEU A 73 7.05 -5.69 -4.24
N CYS A 74 7.39 -6.61 -3.34
CA CYS A 74 6.73 -7.91 -3.14
C CYS A 74 6.87 -8.84 -4.35
N PHE A 75 6.70 -10.16 -4.13
CA PHE A 75 6.83 -11.18 -5.17
C PHE A 75 8.24 -11.24 -5.79
N SER A 76 8.45 -10.63 -6.96
CA SER A 76 9.67 -10.74 -7.78
C SER A 76 10.88 -10.04 -7.18
N HIS A 77 10.69 -8.96 -6.41
CA HIS A 77 11.79 -8.21 -5.78
C HIS A 77 11.54 -7.94 -4.29
N ASN A 78 11.30 -9.00 -3.51
CA ASN A 78 11.28 -8.92 -2.05
C ASN A 78 12.71 -8.81 -1.46
N THR A 79 13.49 -7.83 -1.93
CA THR A 79 14.88 -7.61 -1.50
C THR A 79 14.94 -6.66 -0.30
N PRO A 80 15.81 -6.90 0.71
CA PRO A 80 15.96 -6.01 1.84
C PRO A 80 16.32 -4.57 1.46
N SER A 81 17.06 -4.38 0.36
CA SER A 81 17.51 -3.08 -0.13
C SER A 81 16.34 -2.23 -0.62
N LEU A 82 15.38 -2.80 -1.37
CA LEU A 82 14.23 -2.06 -1.86
C LEU A 82 13.28 -1.65 -0.72
N TRP A 83 13.09 -2.50 0.29
CA TRP A 83 12.34 -2.13 1.50
C TRP A 83 13.02 -1.02 2.30
N LYS A 84 14.34 -1.08 2.47
CA LYS A 84 15.12 -0.03 3.14
C LYS A 84 15.06 1.29 2.37
N LEU A 85 15.11 1.23 1.03
CA LEU A 85 14.94 2.40 0.17
C LEU A 85 13.55 3.01 0.33
N LEU A 86 12.49 2.19 0.33
CA LEU A 86 11.12 2.67 0.50
C LEU A 86 10.94 3.35 1.86
N GLU A 87 11.43 2.72 2.93
CA GLU A 87 11.41 3.28 4.28
C GLU A 87 12.15 4.63 4.32
N GLN A 88 13.35 4.68 3.74
CA GLN A 88 14.12 5.91 3.65
C GLN A 88 13.40 6.99 2.84
N ALA A 89 12.78 6.63 1.71
CA ALA A 89 12.04 7.56 0.87
C ALA A 89 10.83 8.18 1.60
N MET A 90 10.15 7.40 2.44
CA MET A 90 9.10 7.90 3.33
C MET A 90 9.67 8.81 4.43
N ALA A 91 10.79 8.42 5.05
CA ALA A 91 11.44 9.21 6.09
C ALA A 91 11.92 10.58 5.57
N THR A 92 12.45 10.64 4.34
CA THR A 92 12.91 11.86 3.69
C THR A 92 11.84 12.58 2.87
N GLN A 93 10.56 12.16 2.97
CA GLN A 93 9.42 12.76 2.27
C GLN A 93 9.55 12.80 0.72
N LEU A 94 10.34 11.89 0.14
CA LEU A 94 10.37 11.70 -1.32
C LEU A 94 9.06 11.10 -1.83
N VAL A 95 8.41 10.29 -1.00
CA VAL A 95 7.08 9.72 -1.25
C VAL A 95 6.18 10.01 -0.05
N TYR A 96 4.88 10.07 -0.30
CA TYR A 96 3.91 10.36 0.75
C TYR A 96 3.53 9.06 1.50
N PRO A 97 3.76 8.93 2.82
CA PRO A 97 3.60 7.65 3.50
C PRO A 97 2.21 7.02 3.41
N LEU A 98 1.13 7.81 3.55
CA LEU A 98 -0.24 7.33 3.37
C LEU A 98 -0.45 6.67 2.00
N HIS A 99 0.11 7.29 0.96
CA HIS A 99 -0.03 6.80 -0.42
C HIS A 99 0.68 5.46 -0.56
N VAL A 100 1.91 5.35 -0.06
CA VAL A 100 2.68 4.10 -0.06
C VAL A 100 1.96 3.00 0.71
N LEU A 101 1.46 3.30 1.92
CA LEU A 101 0.77 2.32 2.75
C LEU A 101 -0.50 1.80 2.07
N ALA A 102 -1.31 2.68 1.45
CA ALA A 102 -2.49 2.27 0.70
C ALA A 102 -2.15 1.34 -0.47
N LEU A 103 -1.12 1.67 -1.26
CA LEU A 103 -0.68 0.83 -2.36
C LEU A 103 -0.16 -0.54 -1.86
N LEU A 104 0.56 -0.56 -0.73
CA LEU A 104 1.03 -1.80 -0.13
C LEU A 104 -0.10 -2.65 0.44
N THR A 105 -1.12 -2.05 1.07
CA THR A 105 -2.30 -2.76 1.60
C THR A 105 -2.90 -3.69 0.54
N LEU A 106 -3.19 -3.16 -0.66
CA LEU A 106 -3.73 -3.93 -1.79
C LEU A 106 -2.87 -5.14 -2.15
N ARG A 107 -1.54 -5.02 -2.07
CA ARG A 107 -0.62 -6.07 -2.54
C ARG A 107 -0.26 -7.07 -1.46
N VAL A 108 -0.04 -6.59 -0.24
CA VAL A 108 0.55 -7.38 0.83
C VAL A 108 -0.51 -8.17 1.59
N ILE A 109 -1.67 -7.57 1.87
CA ILE A 109 -2.71 -8.21 2.70
C ILE A 109 -3.24 -9.51 2.08
N PRO A 110 -3.61 -9.54 0.78
CA PRO A 110 -4.08 -10.78 0.16
C PRO A 110 -3.01 -11.89 0.14
N ASN A 111 -1.73 -11.52 0.09
CA ASN A 111 -0.61 -12.45 -0.07
C ASN A 111 0.12 -12.74 1.25
N ARG A 112 -0.42 -12.31 2.39
CA ARG A 112 0.26 -12.34 3.68
C ARG A 112 0.64 -13.75 4.15
N LYS A 113 -0.18 -14.75 3.83
CA LYS A 113 0.08 -16.16 4.19
C LYS A 113 1.17 -16.77 3.32
N GLU A 114 1.26 -16.35 2.05
CA GLU A 114 2.28 -16.84 1.11
C GLU A 114 3.64 -16.15 1.30
N GLN A 115 3.61 -14.87 1.68
CA GLN A 115 4.79 -14.02 1.89
C GLN A 115 4.76 -13.32 3.26
N PRO A 116 4.85 -14.06 4.38
CA PRO A 116 4.76 -13.50 5.73
C PRO A 116 5.91 -12.53 6.05
N LYS A 117 7.05 -12.62 5.35
CA LYS A 117 8.14 -11.63 5.45
C LYS A 117 7.74 -10.26 4.90
N ALA A 118 7.06 -10.21 3.76
CA ALA A 118 6.60 -8.95 3.18
C ALA A 118 5.51 -8.33 4.08
N TYR A 119 4.62 -9.17 4.62
CA TYR A 119 3.63 -8.73 5.60
C TYR A 119 4.26 -8.19 6.88
N ARG A 120 5.29 -8.86 7.41
CA ARG A 120 6.09 -8.37 8.55
C ARG A 120 6.60 -6.95 8.30
N LEU A 121 7.24 -6.72 7.15
CA LEU A 121 7.82 -5.41 6.82
C LEU A 121 6.73 -4.35 6.62
N TYR A 122 5.63 -4.69 5.96
CA TYR A 122 4.45 -3.82 5.85
C TYR A 122 3.91 -3.40 7.22
N LEU A 123 3.76 -4.34 8.16
CA LEU A 123 3.30 -4.05 9.52
C LEU A 123 4.26 -3.09 10.25
N GLU A 124 5.57 -3.25 10.07
CA GLU A 124 6.56 -2.33 10.64
C GLU A 124 6.46 -0.92 10.03
N LEU A 125 6.19 -0.81 8.73
CA LEU A 125 5.93 0.48 8.08
C LEU A 125 4.62 1.11 8.59
N MET A 126 3.55 0.33 8.67
CA MET A 126 2.27 0.77 9.25
C MET A 126 2.47 1.26 10.69
N ARG A 127 3.19 0.49 11.51
CA ARG A 127 3.52 0.86 12.89
C ARG A 127 4.20 2.22 12.96
N ARG A 128 5.08 2.56 12.03
CA ARG A 128 5.82 3.84 12.05
C ARG A 128 5.01 4.99 11.47
N TYR A 129 4.31 4.77 10.36
CA TYR A 129 3.79 5.86 9.52
C TYR A 129 2.26 5.97 9.45
N ALA A 130 1.49 4.99 9.93
CA ALA A 130 0.02 4.97 9.76
C ALA A 130 -0.74 6.02 10.58
N VAL A 131 -0.05 6.82 11.40
CA VAL A 131 -0.63 7.98 12.10
C VAL A 131 0.14 9.28 11.80
N SER A 132 1.12 9.23 10.90
CA SER A 132 2.05 10.32 10.60
C SER A 132 1.69 10.98 9.27
N PHE A 133 0.44 11.43 9.15
CA PHE A 133 -0.04 12.08 7.94
C PHE A 133 0.17 13.60 8.03
N SER A 134 1.10 14.11 7.23
CA SER A 134 1.28 15.55 7.05
C SER A 134 0.29 16.09 6.01
N LEU A 135 -0.22 17.30 6.19
CA LEU A 135 -1.08 17.91 5.18
C LEU A 135 -0.25 18.19 3.92
N LEU A 136 -0.61 17.57 2.79
CA LEU A 136 -0.05 17.94 1.49
C LEU A 136 -0.36 19.42 1.23
N LYS A 137 0.57 20.18 0.65
CA LYS A 137 0.32 21.61 0.34
C LYS A 137 -0.24 21.79 -1.07
N ALA A 138 0.37 21.13 -2.05
CA ALA A 138 -0.01 21.23 -3.46
C ALA A 138 -1.37 20.55 -3.74
N ALA A 139 -2.30 21.29 -4.33
CA ALA A 139 -3.65 20.80 -4.66
C ALA A 139 -3.63 19.71 -5.75
N SER A 140 -2.75 19.85 -6.75
CA SER A 140 -2.53 18.85 -7.80
C SER A 140 -2.09 17.50 -7.21
N LEU A 141 -1.12 17.55 -6.30
CA LEU A 141 -0.60 16.36 -5.62
C LEU A 141 -1.64 15.71 -4.71
N LYS A 142 -2.41 16.50 -3.96
CA LYS A 142 -3.57 15.98 -3.18
C LYS A 142 -4.51 15.20 -4.06
N LYS A 143 -4.92 15.77 -5.20
CA LYS A 143 -5.84 15.11 -6.12
C LYS A 143 -5.26 13.80 -6.64
N LYS A 144 -4.01 13.82 -7.10
CA LYS A 144 -3.32 12.63 -7.62
C LYS A 144 -3.21 11.50 -6.58
N VAL A 145 -2.79 11.84 -5.35
CA VAL A 145 -2.71 10.88 -4.24
C VAL A 145 -4.10 10.37 -3.86
N THR A 146 -5.10 11.24 -3.77
CA THR A 146 -6.48 10.86 -3.43
C THR A 146 -7.02 9.84 -4.44
N THR A 147 -6.91 10.14 -5.74
CA THR A 147 -7.35 9.23 -6.80
C THR A 147 -6.57 7.92 -6.79
N SER A 148 -5.26 7.96 -6.57
CA SER A 148 -4.47 6.73 -6.52
C SER A 148 -4.82 5.84 -5.33
N ILE A 149 -5.07 6.42 -4.15
CA ILE A 149 -5.53 5.67 -2.96
C ILE A 149 -6.91 5.07 -3.23
N ASP A 150 -7.81 5.87 -3.77
CA ASP A 150 -9.18 5.47 -4.09
C ASP A 150 -9.21 4.28 -5.05
N VAL A 151 -8.45 4.34 -6.14
CA VAL A 151 -8.33 3.25 -7.11
C VAL A 151 -7.69 2.00 -6.49
N ALA A 152 -6.66 2.17 -5.65
CA ALA A 152 -5.94 1.03 -5.07
C ALA A 152 -6.78 0.26 -4.05
N LEU A 153 -7.63 0.94 -3.29
CA LEU A 153 -8.44 0.31 -2.23
C LEU A 153 -9.93 0.27 -2.56
N GLN A 154 -10.32 0.73 -3.75
CA GLN A 154 -11.71 0.82 -4.21
C GLN A 154 -12.61 1.49 -3.16
N LEU A 155 -12.14 2.58 -2.55
CA LEU A 155 -12.81 3.18 -1.38
C LEU A 155 -14.15 3.81 -1.77
N SER A 156 -14.22 4.52 -2.89
CA SER A 156 -15.45 5.10 -3.42
C SER A 156 -16.52 4.04 -3.66
N ASP A 157 -16.15 2.91 -4.26
CA ASP A 157 -17.05 1.80 -4.51
C ASP A 157 -17.47 1.10 -3.21
N THR A 158 -16.51 0.80 -2.33
CA THR A 158 -16.75 0.07 -1.07
C THR A 158 -17.64 0.85 -0.10
N TYR A 159 -17.47 2.17 -0.04
CA TYR A 159 -18.18 3.04 0.91
C TYR A 159 -19.26 3.91 0.24
N GLY A 160 -19.53 3.74 -1.05
CA GLY A 160 -20.57 4.47 -1.79
C GLY A 160 -20.34 5.99 -1.87
N VAL A 161 -19.09 6.43 -2.01
CA VAL A 161 -18.73 7.86 -2.01
C VAL A 161 -18.54 8.39 -3.43
N GLU A 162 -19.47 9.22 -3.90
CA GLU A 162 -19.44 9.78 -5.27
C GLU A 162 -18.28 10.75 -5.53
N LYS A 163 -17.89 11.56 -4.52
CA LYS A 163 -16.86 12.59 -4.68
C LYS A 163 -15.77 12.48 -3.63
N MET A 164 -14.77 11.65 -3.88
CA MET A 164 -13.64 11.48 -2.96
C MET A 164 -12.81 12.76 -2.83
N ASN A 165 -12.62 13.23 -1.59
CA ASN A 165 -11.65 14.28 -1.26
C ASN A 165 -10.51 13.70 -0.43
N PHE A 166 -9.39 14.42 -0.31
CA PHE A 166 -8.20 13.92 0.38
C PHE A 166 -8.47 13.54 1.85
N GLY A 167 -9.26 14.34 2.57
CA GLY A 167 -9.61 14.04 3.96
C GLY A 167 -10.43 12.76 4.08
N MET A 168 -11.39 12.56 3.17
CA MET A 168 -12.18 11.32 3.11
C MET A 168 -11.31 10.12 2.76
N ALA A 169 -10.39 10.23 1.81
CA ALA A 169 -9.44 9.17 1.50
C ALA A 169 -8.58 8.78 2.72
N VAL A 170 -8.12 9.75 3.52
CA VAL A 170 -7.38 9.46 4.77
C VAL A 170 -8.25 8.70 5.77
N VAL A 171 -9.48 9.17 6.00
CA VAL A 171 -10.40 8.58 6.97
C VAL A 171 -10.83 7.17 6.54
N LEU A 172 -11.21 7.00 5.28
CA LEU A 172 -11.62 5.71 4.74
C LEU A 172 -10.45 4.73 4.67
N PHE A 173 -9.24 5.20 4.34
CA PHE A 173 -8.03 4.38 4.47
C PHE A 173 -7.85 3.87 5.90
N LEU A 174 -8.04 4.72 6.92
CA LEU A 174 -7.91 4.32 8.33
C LEU A 174 -8.96 3.28 8.73
N VAL A 175 -10.21 3.47 8.32
CA VAL A 175 -11.28 2.50 8.55
C VAL A 175 -10.93 1.18 7.87
N ASN A 176 -10.55 1.21 6.60
CA ASN A 176 -10.16 0.03 5.83
C ASN A 176 -8.99 -0.71 6.47
N ALA A 177 -7.93 0.02 6.84
CA ALA A 177 -6.76 -0.57 7.47
C ALA A 177 -7.10 -1.24 8.81
N LEU A 178 -7.99 -0.65 9.61
CA LEU A 178 -8.43 -1.26 10.87
C LEU A 178 -9.24 -2.54 10.63
N THR A 179 -10.18 -2.51 9.68
CA THR A 179 -10.99 -3.67 9.30
C THR A 179 -10.11 -4.79 8.73
N ASP A 180 -9.24 -4.46 7.77
CA ASP A 180 -8.34 -5.44 7.15
C ASP A 180 -7.40 -6.07 8.17
N LEU A 181 -6.83 -5.28 9.10
CA LEU A 181 -5.97 -5.81 10.15
C LEU A 181 -6.73 -6.73 11.10
N LEU A 182 -7.96 -6.36 11.48
CA LEU A 182 -8.82 -7.18 12.32
C LEU A 182 -9.12 -8.52 11.63
N ASP A 183 -9.54 -8.49 10.38
CA ASP A 183 -9.84 -9.69 9.59
C ASP A 183 -8.58 -10.56 9.42
N CYS A 184 -7.43 -9.95 9.17
CA CYS A 184 -6.15 -10.65 9.09
C CYS A 184 -5.82 -11.38 10.39
N ILE A 185 -5.97 -10.71 11.54
CA ILE A 185 -5.69 -11.28 12.87
C ILE A 185 -6.64 -12.44 13.16
N LEU A 186 -7.94 -12.26 12.93
CA LEU A 186 -8.94 -13.30 13.17
C LEU A 186 -8.70 -14.53 12.29
N ASP A 187 -8.42 -14.33 11.01
CA ASP A 187 -8.06 -15.41 10.09
C ASP A 187 -6.71 -16.06 10.46
N ASP A 188 -5.74 -15.27 10.91
CA ASP A 188 -4.42 -15.76 11.32
C ASP A 188 -4.41 -16.54 12.64
N TRP A 189 -5.35 -16.26 13.53
CA TRP A 189 -5.69 -17.10 14.67
C TRP A 189 -6.59 -18.30 14.33
N GLY A 190 -7.17 -18.35 13.12
CA GLY A 190 -8.06 -19.43 12.69
C GLY A 190 -9.51 -19.28 13.18
N LEU A 191 -9.89 -18.08 13.66
CA LEU A 191 -11.22 -17.79 14.19
C LEU A 191 -12.25 -17.59 13.07
N LEU A 192 -11.85 -17.09 11.89
CA LEU A 192 -12.77 -16.95 10.75
C LEU A 192 -13.13 -18.30 10.11
N VAL A 193 -12.18 -19.25 10.06
CA VAL A 193 -12.41 -20.60 9.52
C VAL A 193 -13.36 -21.43 10.40
N ALA A 194 -13.39 -21.16 11.71
CA ALA A 194 -14.32 -21.82 12.64
C ALA A 194 -15.80 -21.44 12.39
N SER A 195 -16.06 -20.31 11.74
CA SER A 195 -17.43 -19.86 11.40
C SER A 195 -18.02 -20.63 10.21
N GLU A 196 -17.21 -20.95 9.19
CA GLU A 196 -17.65 -21.72 8.02
C GLU A 196 -17.67 -23.24 8.29
N ALA A 197 -16.84 -23.72 9.23
CA ALA A 197 -16.78 -25.14 9.60
C ALA A 197 -18.06 -25.66 10.29
N GLN A 198 -19.00 -24.79 10.66
CA GLN A 198 -20.31 -25.22 11.20
C GLN A 198 -21.38 -25.46 10.13
N PHE A 199 -21.12 -25.15 8.85
CA PHE A 199 -22.10 -25.30 7.76
C PHE A 199 -21.77 -26.36 6.71
N VAL A 200 -20.64 -27.06 6.81
CA VAL A 200 -20.31 -28.15 5.86
C VAL A 200 -20.54 -29.51 6.51
N LYS A 201 -21.67 -30.09 6.11
CA LYS A 201 -22.09 -31.48 6.28
C LYS A 201 -20.95 -32.50 6.21
N GLU A 202 -21.03 -33.44 7.15
CA GLU A 202 -20.78 -34.87 6.97
C GLU A 202 -20.63 -35.36 5.53
N GLY A 203 -19.49 -36.00 5.25
CA GLY A 203 -19.36 -37.00 4.19
C GLY A 203 -18.42 -36.66 3.05
N SER A 204 -17.16 -37.06 3.16
CA SER A 204 -16.47 -37.88 2.16
C SER A 204 -15.00 -38.06 2.54
N GLN A 205 -14.65 -39.27 2.97
CA GLN A 205 -13.25 -39.71 3.03
C GLN A 205 -12.72 -39.79 1.60
N SER A 206 -11.73 -38.96 1.27
CA SER A 206 -10.91 -39.13 0.07
C SER A 206 -9.45 -39.27 0.48
N MET A 207 -8.88 -40.41 0.10
CA MET A 207 -7.57 -40.91 0.53
C MET A 207 -6.42 -39.92 0.31
N HIS A 208 -5.58 -39.83 1.32
CA HIS A 208 -4.31 -39.14 1.36
C HIS A 208 -3.29 -39.87 0.48
N VAL A 209 -2.80 -39.23 -0.59
CA VAL A 209 -1.58 -39.65 -1.28
C VAL A 209 -0.50 -38.63 -0.94
N ASP A 210 0.34 -38.99 0.04
CA ASP A 210 1.55 -38.25 0.39
C ASP A 210 2.66 -38.63 -0.59
N MET A 211 3.04 -37.73 -1.49
CA MET A 211 4.30 -37.86 -2.24
C MET A 211 4.88 -36.49 -2.60
N LYS A 212 5.09 -35.60 -1.61
CA LYS A 212 6.05 -34.47 -1.73
C LYS A 212 6.47 -33.83 -0.39
N GLY A 213 6.74 -34.65 0.64
CA GLY A 213 6.86 -34.20 2.05
C GLY A 213 8.16 -33.48 2.51
N GLY A 214 9.17 -33.26 1.66
CA GLY A 214 10.47 -32.73 2.11
C GLY A 214 10.59 -31.19 2.12
N LEU A 215 10.51 -30.57 0.95
CA LEU A 215 10.71 -29.12 0.78
C LEU A 215 9.53 -28.28 1.28
N ASN A 216 8.31 -28.80 1.15
CA ASN A 216 7.10 -28.06 1.52
C ASN A 216 6.90 -27.98 3.03
N ASN A 217 7.39 -28.97 3.78
CA ASN A 217 7.29 -29.03 5.24
C ASN A 217 8.18 -27.96 5.92
N ASN A 218 9.39 -27.70 5.39
CA ASN A 218 10.25 -26.65 5.94
C ASN A 218 9.73 -25.24 5.62
N ARG A 219 9.15 -25.04 4.43
CA ARG A 219 8.52 -23.78 4.04
C ARG A 219 7.24 -23.50 4.84
N SER A 220 6.39 -24.52 5.04
CA SER A 220 5.18 -24.40 5.85
C SER A 220 5.53 -24.12 7.32
N LYS A 221 6.52 -24.80 7.90
CA LYS A 221 7.03 -24.53 9.26
C LYS A 221 7.59 -23.12 9.40
N TYR A 222 8.40 -22.67 8.45
CA TYR A 222 8.96 -21.32 8.45
C TYR A 222 7.88 -20.23 8.36
N HIS A 223 6.89 -20.44 7.48
CA HIS A 223 5.75 -19.53 7.36
C HIS A 223 4.89 -19.49 8.63
N GLN A 224 4.69 -20.65 9.25
CA GLN A 224 3.97 -20.76 10.51
C GLN A 224 4.72 -20.08 11.67
N GLN A 225 6.05 -20.15 11.69
CA GLN A 225 6.89 -19.45 12.67
C GLN A 225 6.75 -17.92 12.58
N LEU A 226 6.52 -17.37 11.39
CA LEU A 226 6.31 -15.92 11.21
C LEU A 226 4.85 -15.48 11.41
N ARG A 227 3.88 -16.40 11.29
CA ARG A 227 2.46 -16.08 11.41
C ARG A 227 2.11 -15.51 12.78
N GLN A 228 2.53 -16.16 13.86
CA GLN A 228 2.23 -15.70 15.22
C GLN A 228 2.88 -14.34 15.56
N PRO A 229 4.20 -14.12 15.32
CA PRO A 229 4.81 -12.80 15.50
C PRO A 229 4.13 -11.71 14.67
N ASN A 230 3.70 -12.02 13.45
CA ASN A 230 2.98 -11.07 12.60
C ASN A 230 1.62 -10.68 13.21
N VAL A 231 0.88 -11.64 13.79
CA VAL A 231 -0.38 -11.32 14.50
C VAL A 231 -0.13 -10.39 15.67
N PHE A 232 0.88 -10.66 16.52
CA PHE A 232 1.21 -9.77 17.63
C PHE A 232 1.55 -8.36 17.15
N THR A 233 2.28 -8.24 16.04
CA THR A 233 2.61 -6.90 15.52
C THR A 233 1.41 -6.23 14.86
N ALA A 234 0.52 -6.98 14.20
CA ALA A 234 -0.73 -6.44 13.69
C ALA A 234 -1.58 -5.88 14.84
N LEU A 235 -1.63 -6.58 15.99
CA LEU A 235 -2.26 -6.08 17.21
C LEU A 235 -1.60 -4.80 17.73
N GLU A 236 -0.27 -4.74 17.79
CA GLU A 236 0.46 -3.51 18.17
C GLU A 236 0.14 -2.33 17.22
N VAL A 237 0.03 -2.59 15.93
CA VAL A 237 -0.37 -1.59 14.93
C VAL A 237 -1.81 -1.12 15.18
N MET A 238 -2.75 -2.05 15.39
CA MET A 238 -4.14 -1.73 15.71
C MET A 238 -4.25 -0.92 17.00
N GLU A 239 -3.56 -1.32 18.07
CA GLU A 239 -3.51 -0.60 19.33
C GLU A 239 -3.02 0.83 19.11
N LYS A 240 -1.93 1.01 18.36
CA LYS A 240 -1.37 2.33 18.05
C LYS A 240 -2.34 3.19 17.25
N LEU A 241 -3.02 2.63 16.26
CA LEU A 241 -4.05 3.32 15.49
C LEU A 241 -5.21 3.75 16.40
N CYS A 242 -5.76 2.83 17.19
CA CYS A 242 -6.87 3.09 18.11
C CYS A 242 -6.52 4.07 19.23
N SER A 243 -5.25 4.13 19.64
CA SER A 243 -4.76 5.06 20.67
C SER A 243 -4.50 6.48 20.13
N SER A 244 -4.45 6.65 18.81
CA SER A 244 -4.21 7.95 18.20
C SER A 244 -5.44 8.86 18.32
N LYS A 245 -5.27 10.04 18.93
CA LYS A 245 -6.34 11.06 19.02
C LYS A 245 -6.89 11.43 17.64
N PHE A 246 -6.02 11.49 16.63
CA PHE A 246 -6.43 11.78 15.25
C PHE A 246 -7.42 10.72 14.75
N VAL A 247 -7.05 9.43 14.85
CA VAL A 247 -7.88 8.31 14.42
C VAL A 247 -9.17 8.26 15.22
N GLN A 248 -9.12 8.43 16.55
CA GLN A 248 -10.31 8.46 17.41
C GLN A 248 -11.30 9.57 17.01
N VAL A 249 -10.80 10.78 16.74
CA VAL A 249 -11.65 11.90 16.31
C VAL A 249 -12.23 11.61 14.92
N SER A 250 -11.42 11.11 13.99
CA SER A 250 -11.89 10.71 12.65
C SER A 250 -12.99 9.65 12.72
N LEU A 251 -12.79 8.58 13.50
CA LEU A 251 -13.79 7.52 13.68
C LEU A 251 -15.06 8.04 14.36
N ARG A 252 -14.94 8.92 15.37
CA ARG A 252 -16.11 9.56 15.99
C ARG A 252 -16.88 10.43 14.99
N LEU A 253 -16.18 11.13 14.09
CA LEU A 253 -16.83 11.89 13.02
C LEU A 253 -17.56 10.96 12.06
N VAL A 254 -16.94 9.86 11.63
CA VAL A 254 -17.62 8.86 10.78
C VAL A 254 -18.85 8.31 11.49
N TYR A 255 -18.71 7.87 12.74
CA TYR A 255 -19.81 7.32 13.53
C TYR A 255 -20.98 8.31 13.67
N LYS A 256 -20.69 9.57 14.02
CA LYS A 256 -21.74 10.59 14.12
C LYS A 256 -22.44 10.84 12.79
N ASN A 257 -21.69 10.93 11.70
CA ASN A 257 -22.31 11.15 10.39
C ASN A 257 -23.10 9.92 9.92
N LEU A 258 -22.66 8.70 10.25
CA LEU A 258 -23.38 7.46 9.93
C LEU A 258 -24.67 7.30 10.76
N CYS A 259 -24.62 7.60 12.07
CA CYS A 259 -25.80 7.53 12.94
C CYS A 259 -26.90 8.52 12.55
N VAL A 260 -26.56 9.68 11.98
CA VAL A 260 -27.57 10.63 11.47
C VAL A 260 -28.41 9.98 10.36
N TYR A 261 -27.80 9.18 9.47
CA TYR A 261 -28.54 8.47 8.42
C TYR A 261 -29.39 7.29 8.93
N LEU A 262 -29.10 6.77 10.12
CA LEU A 262 -29.84 5.66 10.74
C LEU A 262 -30.95 6.13 11.69
N GLN A 263 -31.06 7.42 11.99
CA GLN A 263 -32.16 8.00 12.77
C GLN A 263 -33.34 8.50 11.91
N ASP A 264 -33.18 8.51 10.58
CA ASP A 264 -34.23 8.86 9.62
C ASP A 264 -35.02 7.61 9.11
N TYR A 265 -34.83 6.46 9.76
CA TYR A 265 -35.62 5.23 9.61
C TYR A 265 -36.27 4.84 10.95
#